data_AF-R9PU08-F1
#
_entry.id   AF-R9PU08-F1
#
_cell.length_a   1.000
_cell.length_b   1.000
_cell.length_c   1.000
_cell.angle_alpha   90.00
_cell.angle_beta   90.00
_cell.angle_gamma   90.00
#
_symmetry.space_group_name_H-M   'P 1'
#
loop_
_entity.id
_entity.type
_entity.pdbx_description
1 polymer ?
#
loop_
_entity_poly.entity_id
_entity_poly.type
_entity_poly.pdbx_seq_one_letter_code
_entity_poly.pdbx_strand_id
1 'polypeptide(L)' 'MRTEQAFANTGLLSRYLAEREQFFKGACCFVPDSHLSLKEQQHSALQHAYQQSWISISELQHWSQQLDL' A
#
# COMPACT_ATOMS: atom_id res chain seq x y z
N MET A 1 8.81 6.75 -11.57
CA MET A 1 9.20 5.36 -11.92
C MET A 1 10.29 4.74 -11.03
N ARG A 2 11.38 5.42 -10.60
CA ARG A 2 12.35 4.79 -9.66
C ARG A 2 11.84 4.64 -8.22
N THR A 3 11.08 5.61 -7.72
CA THR A 3 10.54 5.64 -6.35
C THR A 3 9.39 4.66 -6.13
N GLU A 4 8.49 4.51 -7.11
CA GLU A 4 7.39 3.55 -7.08
C GLU A 4 7.91 2.10 -6.97
N GLN A 5 8.99 1.78 -7.68
CA GLN A 5 9.64 0.48 -7.61
C GLN A 5 10.32 0.27 -6.24
N ALA A 6 10.95 1.31 -5.69
CA ALA A 6 11.58 1.27 -4.38
C ALA A 6 10.54 1.02 -3.27
N PHE A 7 9.37 1.67 -3.35
CA PHE A 7 8.27 1.41 -2.42
C PHE A 7 7.73 -0.01 -2.55
N ALA A 8 7.56 -0.52 -3.78
CA ALA A 8 7.14 -1.92 -3.98
C ALA A 8 8.12 -2.93 -3.34
N ASN A 9 9.42 -2.63 -3.34
CA ASN A 9 10.45 -3.46 -2.70
C ASN A 9 10.36 -3.50 -1.16
N THR A 10 9.64 -2.57 -0.52
CA THR A 10 9.41 -2.63 0.94
C THR A 10 8.49 -3.79 1.33
N GLY A 11 7.75 -4.37 0.38
CA GLY A 11 6.75 -5.41 0.63
C GLY A 11 5.44 -4.88 1.23
N LEU A 12 5.34 -3.59 1.58
CA LEU A 12 4.13 -3.00 2.18
C LEU A 12 2.93 -3.06 1.22
N LEU A 13 3.15 -2.80 -0.07
CA LEU A 13 2.10 -2.93 -1.09
C LEU A 13 1.60 -4.37 -1.21
N SER A 14 2.51 -5.35 -1.28
CA SER A 14 2.15 -6.77 -1.35
C SER A 14 1.39 -7.22 -0.10
N ARG A 15 1.82 -6.78 1.09
CA ARG A 15 1.15 -7.09 2.35
C ARG A 15 -0.25 -6.48 2.42
N TYR A 16 -0.39 -5.20 2.05
CA TYR A 16 -1.69 -4.53 1.96
C TYR A 16 -2.66 -5.26 1.03
N LEU A 17 -2.20 -5.65 -0.17
CA LEU A 17 -3.02 -6.39 -1.13
C LEU A 17 -3.42 -7.78 -0.60
N ALA A 18 -2.50 -8.48 0.08
CA ALA A 18 -2.78 -9.79 0.68
C ALA A 18 -3.79 -9.71 1.82
N GLU A 19 -3.73 -8.68 2.67
CA GLU A 19 -4.71 -8.48 3.75
C GLU A 19 -6.09 -8.11 3.21
N ARG A 20 -6.16 -7.28 2.16
CA ARG A 20 -7.43 -7.07 1.45
C ARG A 20 -7.95 -8.38 0.86
N GLU A 21 -7.13 -9.14 0.15
CA GLU A 21 -7.55 -10.44 -0.39
C GLU A 21 -8.08 -11.39 0.71
N GLN A 22 -7.43 -11.45 1.87
CA GLN A 22 -7.90 -12.26 3.01
C GLN A 22 -9.24 -11.78 3.57
N PHE A 23 -9.44 -10.46 3.70
CA PHE A 23 -10.73 -9.90 4.12
C PHE A 23 -11.85 -10.28 3.14
N PHE A 24 -11.56 -10.23 1.84
CA PHE A 24 -12.52 -10.57 0.79
C PHE A 24 -12.65 -12.07 0.52
N LYS A 25 -11.82 -12.97 1.07
CA LYS A 25 -12.04 -14.43 0.95
C LYS A 25 -13.37 -14.90 1.53
N GLY A 26 -14.07 -14.07 2.33
CA GLY A 26 -15.45 -14.30 2.78
C GLY A 26 -16.55 -13.73 1.89
N ALA A 27 -16.23 -12.82 0.95
CA ALA A 27 -17.18 -12.16 0.06
C ALA A 27 -16.72 -12.37 -1.39
N CYS A 28 -17.45 -13.17 -2.16
CA CYS A 28 -17.15 -13.49 -3.57
C CYS A 28 -16.56 -12.29 -4.33
N CYS A 29 -15.32 -12.49 -4.82
CA CYS A 29 -14.59 -11.63 -5.76
C CYS A 29 -13.87 -10.42 -5.11
N PHE A 30 -12.69 -10.65 -4.54
CA PHE A 30 -11.69 -9.58 -4.44
C PHE A 30 -11.26 -9.19 -5.86
N VAL A 31 -11.85 -8.12 -6.37
CA VAL A 31 -11.26 -7.39 -7.49
C VAL A 31 -10.40 -6.33 -6.82
N PRO A 32 -9.05 -6.45 -6.79
CA PRO A 32 -8.23 -5.32 -6.38
C PRO A 32 -8.69 -4.15 -7.25
N ASP A 33 -9.09 -3.03 -6.64
CA ASP A 33 -9.68 -1.88 -7.34
C ASP A 33 -8.88 -1.55 -8.61
N SER A 34 -9.26 -2.16 -9.75
CA SER A 34 -8.54 -2.07 -11.02
C SER A 34 -8.62 -0.66 -11.60
N HIS A 35 -9.41 0.19 -10.95
CA HIS A 35 -9.63 1.59 -11.23
C HIS A 35 -8.58 2.50 -10.57
N LEU A 36 -7.85 2.02 -9.55
CA LEU A 36 -6.81 2.80 -8.88
C LEU A 36 -5.49 2.68 -9.63
N SER A 37 -4.88 3.83 -9.89
CA SER A 37 -3.50 3.91 -10.38
C SER A 37 -2.53 3.30 -9.37
N LEU A 38 -1.35 2.86 -9.85
CA LEU A 38 -0.29 2.33 -8.99
C LEU A 38 0.05 3.29 -7.86
N LYS A 39 0.09 4.61 -8.14
CA LYS A 39 0.35 5.65 -7.15
C LYS A 39 -0.68 5.64 -6.02
N GLU A 40 -1.97 5.57 -6.36
CA GLU A 40 -3.07 5.53 -5.38
C GLU A 40 -3.04 4.25 -4.54
N GLN A 41 -2.68 3.11 -5.14
CA GLN A 41 -2.50 1.86 -4.41
C GLN A 41 -1.34 1.94 -3.42
N GLN A 42 -0.23 2.57 -3.81
CA GLN A 42 0.94 2.78 -2.95
C GLN A 42 0.63 3.76 -1.81
N HIS A 43 -0.11 4.83 -2.09
CA HIS A 43 -0.61 5.75 -1.07
C HIS A 43 -1.50 5.04 -0.05
N SER A 44 -2.45 4.23 -0.53
CA SER A 44 -3.34 3.44 0.33
C SER A 44 -2.55 2.45 1.19
N ALA A 45 -1.59 1.75 0.59
CA ALA A 45 -0.73 0.81 1.29
C ALA A 45 0.12 1.50 2.37
N LEU A 46 0.64 2.70 2.08
CA LEU A 46 1.45 3.47 3.03
C LEU A 46 0.62 3.92 4.24
N GLN A 47 -0.57 4.49 4.00
CA GLN A 47 -1.48 4.89 5.07
C GLN A 47 -1.92 3.69 5.92
N HIS A 48 -2.26 2.58 5.26
CA HIS A 48 -2.63 1.34 5.94
C HIS A 48 -1.48 0.79 6.80
N ALA A 49 -0.24 0.79 6.29
CA ALA A 49 0.93 0.35 7.04
C ALA A 49 1.14 1.17 8.31
N TYR A 50 0.92 2.49 8.26
CA TYR A 50 0.99 3.34 9.46
C TYR A 50 -0.16 3.04 10.44
N GLN A 51 -1.40 2.92 9.95
CA GLN A 51 -2.57 2.60 10.79
C GLN A 51 -2.43 1.25 11.50
N GLN A 52 -1.85 0.26 10.84
CA GLN A 52 -1.57 -1.06 11.41
C GLN A 52 -0.26 -1.12 12.22
N SER A 53 0.40 0.02 12.43
CA SER A 53 1.68 0.11 13.16
C SER A 53 2.81 -0.76 12.57
N TRP A 54 2.81 -1.01 11.26
CA TRP A 54 3.90 -1.74 10.58
C TRP A 54 5.12 -0.87 10.32
N ILE A 55 4.90 0.44 10.24
CA ILE A 55 5.92 1.45 10.04
C ILE A 55 5.76 2.56 11.07
N SER A 56 6.86 3.21 11.39
CA SER A 56 6.89 4.40 12.24
C SER A 56 6.37 5.65 11.51
N ILE A 57 6.08 6.71 12.27
CA ILE A 57 5.74 8.02 11.70
C ILE A 57 6.86 8.60 10.82
N SER A 58 8.12 8.32 11.16
CA SER A 58 9.28 8.77 10.38
C SER A 58 9.34 8.08 9.01
N GLU A 59 9.03 6.79 8.95
CA GLU A 59 8.91 6.04 7.70
C GLU A 59 7.72 6.52 6.87
N LEU A 60 6.58 6.84 7.52
CA LEU A 60 5.44 7.45 6.85
C LEU A 60 5.84 8.76 6.16
N GLN A 61 6.51 9.66 6.88
CA GLN A 61 6.95 10.95 6.34
C GLN A 61 7.93 10.78 5.19
N HIS A 62 8.90 9.87 5.32
CA HIS A 62 9.88 9.57 4.28
C HIS A 62 9.21 9.13 2.98
N TRP A 63 8.32 8.12 3.06
CA TRP A 63 7.65 7.58 1.88
C TRP A 63 6.60 8.54 1.32
N SER A 64 5.92 9.34 2.15
CA SER A 64 5.01 10.39 1.67
C SER A 64 5.75 11.41 0.80
N GLN A 65 6.95 11.84 1.21
CA GLN A 65 7.77 12.74 0.39
C GLN A 65 8.22 12.10 -0.93
N GLN A 66 8.56 10.80 -0.93
CA GLN A 66 9.02 10.10 -2.14
C GLN A 66 7.89 9.72 -3.11
N LEU A 67 6.67 9.53 -2.59
CA LEU A 67 5.47 9.22 -3.37
C LEU A 67 4.70 10.48 -3.77
N ASP A 68 5.23 11.68 -3.48
CA ASP A 68 4.66 12.97 -3.87
C ASP A 68 3.19 13.07 -3.41
N LEU A 69 3.01 12.86 -2.10
CA LEU A 69 1.75 12.95 -1.33
C LEU A 69 1.51 14.38 -0.83
#